data_AF-A0A3B4W8W9-F1
#
_entry.id   AF-A0A3B4W8W9-F1
#
_cell.length_a   1.000
_cell.length_b   1.000
_cell.length_c   1.000
_cell.angle_alpha   90.00
_cell.angle_beta   90.00
_cell.angle_gamma   90.00
#
_symmetry.space_group_name_H-M   'P 1'
#
loop_
_entity.id
_entity.type
_entity.pdbx_description
1 polymer ?
#
loop_
_entity_poly.entity_id
_entity_poly.type
_entity_poly.pdbx_seq_one_letter_code
_entity_poly.pdbx_strand_id
1 'polypeptide(L)' 'MAEARTRPKKRRSDEYMARRRELEKERTKTRIYIGESIQRWRELRRQKGFLSDAQVAKFLLDSFCLTCGVMD' A
#
# COMPACT_ATOMS: atom_id res chain seq x y z
N MET A 1 -26.19 -34.45 -3.95
CA MET A 1 -25.02 -33.56 -3.86
C MET A 1 -25.09 -32.58 -5.02
N ALA A 2 -25.42 -31.31 -4.78
CA ALA A 2 -25.56 -30.31 -5.84
C ALA A 2 -24.19 -29.67 -6.14
N GLU A 3 -23.73 -29.81 -7.38
CA GLU A 3 -22.45 -29.27 -7.86
C GLU A 3 -22.54 -27.75 -8.01
N ALA A 4 -21.63 -27.01 -7.36
CA ALA A 4 -21.58 -25.56 -7.44
C ALA A 4 -21.10 -25.13 -8.84
N ARG A 5 -22.04 -24.69 -9.70
CA ARG A 5 -21.71 -24.05 -10.98
C ARG A 5 -20.90 -22.77 -10.74
N THR A 6 -19.57 -22.85 -10.88
CA THR A 6 -18.71 -21.67 -10.84
C THR A 6 -18.96 -20.83 -12.09
N ARG A 7 -19.39 -19.57 -11.91
CA ARG A 7 -19.60 -18.64 -13.03
C ARG A 7 -18.27 -18.38 -13.75
N PRO A 8 -18.19 -18.46 -15.09
CA PRO A 8 -16.98 -18.14 -15.82
C PRO A 8 -16.60 -16.67 -15.59
N LYS A 9 -15.36 -16.42 -15.14
CA LYS A 9 -14.84 -15.06 -14.96
C LYS A 9 -14.71 -14.41 -16.34
N LYS A 10 -15.50 -13.36 -16.59
CA LYS A 10 -15.41 -12.54 -17.80
C LYS A 10 -13.98 -11.99 -17.91
N ARG A 11 -13.24 -12.40 -18.95
CA ARG A 11 -11.91 -11.85 -19.24
C ARG A 11 -12.05 -10.35 -19.47
N ARG A 12 -11.24 -9.55 -18.78
CA ARG A 12 -11.16 -8.10 -19.02
C ARG A 12 -10.50 -7.87 -20.38
N SER A 13 -10.82 -6.75 -21.04
CA SER A 13 -10.24 -6.41 -22.33
C SER A 13 -8.72 -6.23 -22.24
N ASP A 14 -8.01 -6.48 -23.35
CA ASP A 14 -6.56 -6.32 -23.40
C ASP A 14 -6.15 -4.86 -23.13
N GLU A 15 -6.94 -3.90 -23.59
CA GLU A 15 -6.77 -2.47 -23.30
C GLU A 15 -6.83 -2.17 -21.79
N TYR A 16 -7.80 -2.76 -21.07
CA TYR A 16 -7.90 -2.61 -19.62
C TYR A 16 -6.66 -3.18 -18.93
N MET A 17 -6.17 -4.34 -19.39
CA MET A 17 -5.00 -4.98 -18.81
C MET A 17 -3.72 -4.19 -19.08
N ALA A 18 -3.56 -3.62 -20.27
CA ALA A 18 -2.45 -2.73 -20.61
C ALA A 18 -2.44 -1.49 -19.72
N ARG A 19 -3.58 -0.80 -19.58
CA ARG A 19 -3.72 0.36 -18.68
C ARG A 19 -3.39 0.00 -17.23
N ARG A 20 -3.84 -1.15 -16.74
CA ARG A 20 -3.53 -1.63 -15.39
C ARG A 20 -2.05 -1.89 -15.18
N ARG A 21 -1.36 -2.47 -16.16
CA ARG A 21 0.09 -2.72 -16.09
C ARG A 21 0.89 -1.43 -16.02
N GLU A 22 0.54 -0.42 -16.82
CA GLU A 22 1.21 0.89 -16.76
C GLU A 22 1.01 1.56 -15.39
N LEU A 23 -0.22 1.55 -14.86
CA LEU A 23 -0.49 2.05 -13.50
C LEU A 23 0.29 1.27 -12.43
N GLU A 24 0.48 -0.02 -12.62
CA GLU A 24 1.25 -0.85 -11.69
C GLU A 24 2.76 -0.59 -11.78
N LYS A 25 3.30 -0.33 -12.98
CA LYS A 25 4.69 0.13 -13.16
C LYS A 25 4.93 1.44 -12.42
N GLU A 26 4.06 2.44 -12.62
CA GLU A 26 4.17 3.73 -11.95
C GLU A 26 4.08 3.59 -10.42
N ARG A 27 3.13 2.79 -9.92
CA ARG A 27 3.02 2.53 -8.48
C ARG A 27 4.20 1.76 -7.90
N THR A 28 4.83 0.90 -8.69
CA THR A 28 6.00 0.15 -8.22
C THR A 28 7.19 1.06 -7.97
N LYS A 29 7.32 2.17 -8.73
CA LYS A 29 8.39 3.17 -8.51
C LYS A 29 8.36 3.79 -7.11
N THR A 30 7.18 3.92 -6.51
CA THR A 30 6.98 4.52 -5.20
C THR A 30 6.61 3.51 -4.11
N ARG A 31 6.63 2.21 -4.42
CA ARG A 31 6.25 1.16 -3.48
C ARG A 31 7.39 0.89 -2.49
N ILE A 32 7.08 1.00 -1.20
CA ILE A 32 7.98 0.62 -0.11
C ILE A 32 7.55 -0.76 0.43
N TYR A 33 8.51 -1.68 0.54
CA TYR A 33 8.29 -2.98 1.16
C TYR A 33 8.65 -2.93 2.65
N ILE A 34 7.63 -3.02 3.51
CA ILE A 34 7.79 -2.96 4.98
C ILE A 34 8.33 -4.28 5.56
N GLY A 35 8.12 -5.40 4.87
CA GLY A 35 8.60 -6.73 5.28
C GLY A 35 8.08 -7.14 6.67
N GLU A 36 9.00 -7.65 7.50
CA GLU A 36 8.74 -8.15 8.85
C GLU A 36 8.11 -7.08 9.78
N SER A 37 8.34 -5.80 9.49
CA SER A 37 7.81 -4.69 10.30
C SER A 37 6.31 -4.41 10.06
N ILE A 38 5.63 -5.16 9.18
CA ILE A 38 4.23 -4.89 8.80
C ILE A 38 3.26 -4.93 9.98
N GLN A 39 3.53 -5.78 10.97
CA GLN A 39 2.69 -5.86 12.18
C GLN A 39 2.81 -4.60 13.03
N ARG A 40 4.05 -4.13 13.27
CA ARG A 40 4.32 -2.88 14.00
C ARG A 40 3.75 -1.67 13.26
N TRP A 41 3.85 -1.65 11.94
CA TRP A 41 3.27 -0.61 11.10
C TRP A 41 1.76 -0.51 11.24
N ARG A 42 1.04 -1.66 11.17
CA ARG A 42 -0.41 -1.71 11.34
C ARG A 42 -0.84 -1.31 12.75
N GLU A 43 -0.08 -1.72 13.76
CA GLU A 43 -0.35 -1.36 15.13
C GLU A 43 -0.23 0.16 15.33
N LEU A 44 0.87 0.75 14.87
CA LEU A 44 1.05 2.20 14.93
C LEU A 44 -0.08 2.95 14.20
N ARG A 45 -0.48 2.46 13.01
CA ARG A 45 -1.60 3.02 12.25
C ARG A 45 -2.90 3.02 13.05
N ARG A 46 -3.22 1.92 13.73
CA ARG A 46 -4.42 1.81 14.57
C ARG A 46 -4.36 2.73 15.78
N GLN A 47 -3.26 2.68 16.54
CA GLN A 47 -3.09 3.45 17.77
C GLN A 47 -3.20 4.96 17.55
N LYS A 48 -2.70 5.45 16.41
CA LYS A 48 -2.71 6.87 16.05
C LYS A 48 -3.92 7.29 15.21
N GLY A 49 -4.80 6.36 14.85
CA GLY A 49 -5.99 6.64 14.04
C GLY A 49 -5.67 7.05 12.59
N PHE A 50 -4.56 6.59 12.02
CA PHE A 50 -4.16 6.96 10.66
C PHE A 50 -4.99 6.24 9.60
N LEU A 51 -5.52 7.01 8.65
CA LEU A 51 -6.38 6.54 7.56
C LEU A 51 -5.59 5.92 6.42
N SER A 52 -4.30 6.24 6.27
CA SER A 52 -3.44 5.70 5.22
C SER A 52 -2.01 5.45 5.67
N ASP A 53 -1.32 4.56 4.96
CA ASP A 53 0.10 4.27 5.20
C ASP A 53 0.99 5.48 4.90
N ALA A 54 0.56 6.39 4.01
CA ALA A 54 1.26 7.65 3.77
C ALA A 54 1.29 8.56 5.01
N GLN A 55 0.22 8.56 5.82
CA GLN A 55 0.20 9.32 7.08
C GLN A 55 1.13 8.72 8.13
N VAL A 56 1.19 7.38 8.21
CA VAL A 56 2.16 6.68 9.07
C VAL A 56 3.59 7.03 8.66
N ALA A 57 3.89 6.98 7.36
CA ALA A 57 5.20 7.33 6.82
C ALA A 57 5.58 8.77 7.15
N LYS A 58 4.67 9.73 6.90
CA LYS A 58 4.89 11.14 7.22
C LYS A 58 5.18 11.33 8.71
N PHE A 59 4.36 10.75 9.59
CA PHE A 59 4.56 10.83 11.03
C PHE A 59 5.93 10.32 11.48
N LEU A 60 6.39 9.20 10.91
CA LEU A 60 7.70 8.63 11.24
C LEU A 60 8.86 9.52 10.74
N LEU A 61 8.74 10.06 9.53
CA LEU A 61 9.72 10.99 8.96
C LEU A 61 9.80 12.28 9.77
N ASP A 62 8.65 12.88 10.08
CA ASP A 62 8.57 14.10 10.89
C ASP A 62 9.17 13.85 12.29
N SER A 63 8.85 12.71 12.91
CA SER A 63 9.39 12.33 14.22
C SER A 63 10.92 12.19 14.18
N PHE A 64 11.47 11.57 13.14
CA PHE A 64 12.91 11.43 12.99
C PHE A 64 13.60 12.78 12.74
N CYS A 65 13.07 13.60 11.81
CA CYS A 65 13.61 14.93 11.51
C CYS A 65 13.58 15.86 12.74
N LEU A 66 12.50 15.84 13.53
CA LEU A 66 12.39 16.63 14.76
C LEU A 66 13.39 16.18 15.84
N THR A 67 13.72 14.89 15.89
CA THR A 67 14.73 14.36 16.85
C THR A 67 16.17 14.56 16.40
N CYS A 68 16.42 14.79 15.11
CA CYS A 68 17.77 14.89 14.56
C CYS A 68 18.28 16.33 14.38
N GLY A 69 17.46 17.35 14.65
CA GLY A 69 17.92 18.74 14.65
C GLY A 69 18.55 19.18 13.32
N VAL A 70 18.17 18.58 12.20
CA VAL A 70 18.53 19.10 10.87
C VAL A 70 17.53 20.20 10.55
N MET A 71 17.68 21.31 11.26
CA MET A 71 17.24 22.61 10.75
C MET A 71 18.23 22.95 9.63
N ASP A 72 17.70 23.25 8.44
CA ASP A 72 18.46 23.84 7.34
C ASP A 72 19.14 25.14 7.81
#